data_AF-M1A1B3-F1
#
_entry.id   AF-M1A1B3-F1
#
_cell.length_a   1.000
_cell.length_b   1.000
_cell.length_c   1.000
_cell.angle_alpha   90.00
_cell.angle_beta   90.00
_cell.angle_gamma   90.00
#
_symmetry.space_group_name_H-M   'P 1'
#
loop_
_entity.id
_entity.type
_entity.pdbx_description
1 polymer ?
#
loop_
_entity_poly.entity_id
_entity_poly.type
_entity_poly.pdbx_seq_one_letter_code
_entity_poly.pdbx_strand_id
1 'polypeptide(L)'
;MVNRYTTDGGSRENLNKGTIPGDAVFSAVDFSTGDDPWPNFKLQKEFNAPGKSPPLSTEFYTGWLTHWGEHIANTDATVTASYLERILSKNGSAVLYMAHGGTNFGFYSGANTGADETDYKPDLTSYDYVRKFPIFLG
;
A
#
# COMPACT_ATOMS: atom_id res chain seq x y z
N MET A 1 17.26 -11.16 -16.91
CA MET A 1 16.09 -10.38 -17.36
C MET A 1 15.39 -9.87 -16.11
N VAL A 2 14.90 -8.62 -16.10
CA VAL A 2 14.22 -8.01 -14.94
C VAL A 2 12.73 -7.87 -15.27
N ASN A 3 11.86 -8.33 -14.37
CA ASN A 3 10.41 -8.16 -14.50
C ASN A 3 10.02 -6.73 -14.10
N ARG A 4 9.13 -6.11 -14.88
CA ARG A 4 8.60 -4.77 -14.61
C ARG A 4 7.14 -4.87 -14.23
N TYR A 5 6.67 -3.96 -13.36
CA TYR A 5 5.27 -3.88 -12.98
C TYR A 5 4.79 -2.44 -12.77
N THR A 6 3.47 -2.23 -12.85
CA THR A 6 2.76 -1.06 -12.31
C THR A 6 1.98 -1.45 -11.05
N THR A 7 1.63 -0.47 -10.23
CA THR A 7 0.83 -0.64 -9.01
C THR A 7 -0.33 0.33 -9.05
N ASP A 8 -1.53 -0.20 -8.83
CA ASP A 8 -2.76 0.58 -8.78
C ASP A 8 -3.70 -0.02 -7.72
N GLY A 9 -4.56 0.83 -7.12
CA GLY A 9 -5.59 0.32 -6.21
C GLY A 9 -6.51 -0.69 -6.90
N GLY A 10 -6.94 -1.73 -6.17
CA GLY A 10 -7.68 -2.90 -6.66
C GLY A 10 -9.10 -2.67 -7.21
N SER A 11 -9.34 -1.55 -7.91
CA SER A 11 -10.58 -1.25 -8.63
C SER A 11 -10.36 -1.33 -10.15
N ARG A 12 -11.43 -1.64 -10.89
CA ARG A 12 -11.36 -1.68 -12.36
C ARG A 12 -11.04 -0.31 -12.95
N GLU A 13 -11.52 0.75 -12.31
CA GLU A 13 -11.26 2.11 -12.76
C GLU A 13 -9.77 2.45 -12.72
N ASN A 14 -9.11 2.17 -11.59
CA ASN A 14 -7.68 2.43 -11.43
C ASN A 14 -6.88 1.57 -12.40
N LEU A 15 -7.17 0.27 -12.47
CA LEU A 15 -6.45 -0.66 -13.36
C LEU A 15 -6.61 -0.30 -14.84
N ASN A 16 -7.77 0.23 -15.27
CA ASN A 16 -7.95 0.74 -16.63
C ASN A 16 -7.06 1.96 -16.93
N LYS A 17 -6.74 2.77 -15.92
CA LYS A 17 -5.97 4.01 -16.05
C LYS A 17 -4.45 3.79 -15.89
N GLY A 18 -4.04 2.84 -15.04
CA GLY A 18 -2.64 2.61 -14.71
C GLY A 18 -1.99 1.39 -15.38
N THR A 19 -2.77 0.43 -15.90
CA THR A 19 -2.20 -0.72 -16.63
C THR A 19 -1.56 -0.28 -17.94
N ILE A 20 -0.33 -0.76 -18.18
CA ILE A 20 0.31 -0.68 -19.50
C ILE A 20 -0.05 -1.97 -20.28
N PRO A 21 -0.82 -1.89 -21.38
CA PRO A 21 -1.24 -3.07 -22.12
C PRO A 21 -0.06 -3.85 -22.72
N GLY A 22 -0.15 -5.18 -22.70
CA GLY A 22 0.85 -6.09 -23.23
C GLY A 22 1.27 -7.13 -22.21
N ASP A 23 2.42 -7.77 -22.45
CA ASP A 23 2.92 -8.87 -21.60
C ASP A 23 4.31 -8.60 -21.00
N ALA A 24 4.83 -7.38 -21.23
CA ALA A 24 6.14 -6.92 -20.80
C ALA A 24 6.12 -6.20 -19.43
N VAL A 25 4.97 -5.64 -19.05
CA VAL A 25 4.74 -4.97 -17.77
C VAL A 25 3.56 -5.64 -17.08
N PHE A 26 3.77 -6.07 -15.85
CA PHE A 26 2.77 -6.72 -15.03
C PHE A 26 1.91 -5.69 -14.29
N SER A 27 0.59 -5.83 -14.29
CA SER A 27 -0.28 -5.02 -13.42
C SER A 27 -0.34 -5.66 -12.03
N ALA A 28 0.19 -4.97 -11.03
CA ALA A 28 0.05 -5.31 -9.62
C ALA A 28 -0.96 -4.40 -8.94
N VAL A 29 -1.42 -4.82 -7.75
CA VAL A 29 -2.44 -4.08 -7.01
C VAL A 29 -1.97 -3.68 -5.62
N ASP A 30 -2.52 -2.59 -5.10
CA ASP A 30 -2.60 -2.29 -3.68
C ASP A 30 -4.07 -2.29 -3.22
N PHE A 31 -4.27 -2.40 -1.91
CA PHE A 31 -5.58 -2.32 -1.28
C PHE A 31 -5.43 -2.17 0.24
N SER A 32 -6.48 -1.67 0.88
CA SER A 32 -6.51 -1.45 2.32
C SER A 32 -6.35 -2.76 3.12
N THR A 33 -5.54 -2.72 4.16
CA THR A 33 -5.50 -3.80 5.15
C THR A 33 -6.81 -3.86 5.91
N GLY A 34 -7.47 -5.02 5.88
CA GLY A 34 -8.84 -5.18 6.40
C GLY A 34 -9.82 -5.72 5.35
N ASP A 35 -9.51 -5.56 4.07
CA ASP A 35 -10.32 -6.10 2.98
C ASP A 35 -9.98 -7.58 2.69
N ASP A 36 -10.90 -8.32 2.06
CA ASP A 36 -10.57 -9.62 1.48
C ASP A 36 -9.63 -9.41 0.27
N PRO A 37 -8.40 -9.96 0.28
CA PRO A 37 -7.45 -9.74 -0.81
C PRO A 37 -7.84 -10.46 -2.11
N TRP A 38 -8.60 -11.55 -2.05
CA TRP A 38 -8.80 -12.43 -3.21
C TRP A 38 -9.66 -11.85 -4.34
N PRO A 39 -10.70 -11.04 -4.07
CA PRO A 39 -11.37 -10.25 -5.11
C PRO A 39 -10.42 -9.33 -5.89
N ASN A 40 -9.48 -8.66 -5.21
CA ASN A 40 -8.48 -7.78 -5.85
C ASN A 40 -7.54 -8.58 -6.75
N PHE A 41 -7.04 -9.72 -6.28
CA PHE A 41 -6.18 -10.60 -7.09
C PHE A 41 -6.90 -11.26 -8.26
N LYS A 42 -8.20 -11.54 -8.11
CA LYS A 42 -9.04 -12.01 -9.22
C LYS A 42 -9.13 -10.94 -10.30
N LEU A 43 -9.40 -9.69 -9.91
CA LEU A 43 -9.46 -8.56 -10.84
C LEU A 43 -8.09 -8.30 -11.50
N GLN A 44 -7.02 -8.29 -10.72
CA GLN A 44 -5.64 -8.17 -11.21
C GLN A 44 -5.34 -9.16 -12.35
N LYS A 45 -5.80 -10.41 -12.24
CA LYS A 45 -5.62 -11.44 -13.26
C LYS A 45 -6.28 -11.10 -14.59
N GLU A 46 -7.36 -10.33 -14.59
CA GLU A 46 -8.06 -9.92 -15.81
C GLU A 46 -7.29 -8.87 -16.64
N PHE A 47 -6.35 -8.16 -16.00
CA PHE A 47 -5.52 -7.13 -16.63
C PHE A 47 -4.16 -7.64 -17.11
N ASN A 48 -3.86 -8.92 -16.86
CA ASN A 48 -2.57 -9.51 -17.17
C ASN A 48 -2.69 -10.65 -18.19
N ALA A 49 -1.63 -10.85 -18.97
CA ALA A 49 -1.57 -11.95 -19.91
C ALA A 49 -1.73 -13.32 -19.20
N PRO A 50 -2.37 -14.33 -19.84
CA PRO A 50 -2.55 -15.65 -19.25
C PRO A 50 -1.23 -16.25 -18.72
N GLY A 51 -1.24 -16.70 -17.47
CA GLY A 51 -0.05 -17.27 -16.81
C GLY A 51 0.95 -16.23 -16.27
N LYS A 52 0.77 -14.93 -16.56
CA LYS A 52 1.62 -13.84 -16.07
C LYS A 52 0.93 -13.01 -14.99
N SER A 53 0.29 -13.69 -14.03
CA SER A 53 -0.41 -12.99 -12.94
C SER A 53 -0.29 -13.67 -11.58
N PRO A 54 0.92 -13.73 -10.98
CA PRO A 54 1.03 -14.13 -9.59
C PRO A 54 0.26 -13.14 -8.70
N PRO A 55 -0.59 -13.59 -7.76
CA PRO A 55 -1.24 -12.69 -6.81
C PRO A 55 -0.18 -11.89 -6.04
N LEU A 56 -0.19 -10.56 -6.18
CA LEU A 56 0.81 -9.68 -5.60
C LEU A 56 0.16 -8.39 -5.10
N SER A 57 0.27 -8.16 -3.80
CA SER A 57 0.04 -6.84 -3.20
C SER A 57 1.39 -6.11 -3.11
N THR A 58 1.56 -5.03 -3.86
CA THR A 58 2.82 -4.25 -3.87
C THR A 58 2.88 -3.21 -2.76
N GLU A 59 1.75 -2.93 -2.12
CA GLU A 59 1.66 -2.13 -0.90
C GLU A 59 0.65 -2.78 0.03
N PHE A 60 1.13 -3.65 0.91
CA PHE A 60 0.36 -4.20 2.01
C PHE A 60 0.52 -3.27 3.22
N TYR A 61 -0.48 -2.43 3.46
CA TYR A 61 -0.40 -1.35 4.44
C TYR A 61 -0.32 -1.87 5.89
N THR A 62 0.86 -1.81 6.50
CA THR A 62 1.07 -2.25 7.90
C THR A 62 0.56 -1.23 8.91
N GLY A 63 0.31 -0.01 8.45
CA GLY A 63 0.01 1.19 9.21
C GLY A 63 -0.64 2.26 8.35
N TRP A 64 -0.53 3.52 8.76
CA TRP A 64 -0.96 4.67 7.96
C TRP A 64 -0.14 5.91 8.27
N LEU A 65 -0.09 6.86 7.33
CA LEU A 65 0.48 8.17 7.56
C LEU A 65 -0.34 8.97 8.59
N THR A 66 0.26 10.01 9.18
CA THR A 66 -0.42 10.91 10.13
C THR A 66 -0.06 12.34 9.76
N HIS A 67 -1.05 13.23 9.85
CA HIS A 67 -0.85 14.66 9.62
C HIS A 67 -0.70 15.43 10.93
N TRP A 68 -0.13 16.63 10.86
CA TRP A 68 -0.10 17.54 12.01
C TRP A 68 -1.51 17.87 12.50
N GLY A 69 -1.70 17.80 13.82
CA GLY A 69 -3.01 18.03 14.46
C GLY A 69 -3.91 16.80 14.56
N GLU A 70 -3.53 15.68 13.94
CA GLU A 70 -4.25 14.40 14.08
C GLU A 70 -3.72 13.55 15.24
N HIS A 71 -4.54 12.60 15.69
CA HIS A 71 -4.04 11.52 16.54
C HIS A 71 -3.14 10.59 15.72
N ILE A 72 -2.01 10.17 16.31
CA ILE A 72 -1.10 9.21 15.68
C ILE A 72 -1.86 7.97 15.21
N ALA A 73 -1.73 7.65 13.93
CA ALA A 73 -2.32 6.47 13.33
C ALA A 73 -1.86 5.20 14.08
N ASN A 74 -2.81 4.29 14.30
CA ASN A 74 -2.56 3.07 15.04
C ASN A 74 -3.31 1.90 14.40
N THR A 75 -2.54 0.93 13.93
CA THR A 75 -3.07 -0.30 13.33
C THR A 75 -2.75 -1.47 14.26
N ASP A 76 -3.72 -2.37 14.44
CA ASP A 76 -3.53 -3.56 15.27
C ASP A 76 -2.67 -4.61 14.55
N ALA A 77 -1.50 -4.90 15.12
CA ALA A 77 -0.54 -5.84 14.53
C ALA A 77 -1.10 -7.27 14.37
N THR A 78 -2.00 -7.72 15.25
CA THR A 78 -2.63 -9.05 15.17
C THR A 78 -3.60 -9.09 13.99
N VAL A 79 -4.39 -8.03 13.82
CA VAL A 79 -5.27 -7.87 12.67
C VAL A 79 -4.44 -7.84 11.38
N THR A 80 -3.43 -6.99 11.29
CA THR A 80 -2.52 -6.92 10.14
C THR A 80 -1.90 -8.28 9.81
N ALA A 81 -1.37 -9.00 10.80
CA ALA A 81 -0.80 -10.32 10.60
C ALA A 81 -1.83 -11.33 10.06
N SER A 82 -3.07 -11.29 10.56
CA SER A 82 -4.14 -12.19 10.07
C SER A 82 -4.51 -11.94 8.60
N TYR A 83 -4.48 -10.68 8.14
CA TYR A 83 -4.72 -10.35 6.73
C TYR A 83 -3.54 -10.72 5.84
N LEU A 84 -2.31 -10.55 6.33
CA LEU A 84 -1.12 -11.03 5.64
C LEU A 84 -1.17 -12.56 5.46
N GLU A 85 -1.57 -13.31 6.50
CA GLU A 85 -1.73 -14.76 6.43
C GLU A 85 -2.76 -15.19 5.37
N ARG A 86 -3.85 -14.43 5.17
CA ARG A 86 -4.83 -14.70 4.10
C ARG A 86 -4.24 -14.60 2.69
N ILE A 87 -3.22 -13.75 2.50
CA ILE A 87 -2.49 -13.64 1.23
C ILE A 87 -1.53 -14.83 1.09
N LEU A 88 -0.69 -15.05 2.11
CA LEU A 88 0.38 -16.05 2.07
C LEU A 88 -0.16 -17.50 2.03
N SER A 89 -1.27 -17.79 2.71
CA SER A 89 -1.88 -19.13 2.79
C SER A 89 -2.38 -19.70 1.47
N LYS A 90 -2.60 -18.85 0.44
CA LYS A 90 -2.86 -19.32 -0.93
C LYS A 90 -1.82 -18.83 -1.93
N ASN A 91 -0.57 -18.74 -1.47
CA ASN A 91 0.61 -18.53 -2.29
C ASN A 91 0.64 -17.15 -2.99
N GLY A 92 -0.04 -16.15 -2.41
CA GLY A 92 0.10 -14.76 -2.79
C GLY A 92 1.37 -14.15 -2.21
N SER A 93 1.85 -13.09 -2.84
CA SER A 93 2.99 -12.30 -2.39
C SER A 93 2.54 -10.93 -1.88
N ALA A 94 3.28 -10.37 -0.93
CA ALA A 94 3.01 -9.05 -0.38
C ALA A 94 4.32 -8.30 -0.13
N VAL A 95 4.32 -7.00 -0.40
CA VAL A 95 5.37 -6.06 0.01
C VAL A 95 4.81 -5.24 1.17
N LEU A 96 5.45 -5.33 2.33
CA LEU A 96 5.00 -4.65 3.54
C LEU A 96 5.27 -3.14 3.44
N TYR A 97 4.22 -2.34 3.37
CA TYR A 97 4.29 -0.89 3.29
C TYR A 97 3.75 -0.26 4.59
N MET A 98 4.55 0.29 5.49
CA MET A 98 6.00 0.25 5.54
C MET A 98 6.48 -0.88 6.43
N ALA A 99 7.51 -1.62 5.99
CA ALA A 99 8.27 -2.50 6.89
C ALA A 99 9.06 -1.69 7.92
N HIS A 100 9.61 -0.55 7.50
CA HIS A 100 10.23 0.48 8.33
C HIS A 100 10.04 1.83 7.61
N GLY A 101 9.36 2.79 8.24
CA GLY A 101 9.04 4.05 7.57
C GLY A 101 10.08 5.17 7.79
N GLY A 102 10.65 5.28 8.99
CA GLY A 102 11.77 6.20 9.24
C GLY A 102 11.33 7.67 9.46
N THR A 103 12.02 8.63 8.84
CA THR A 103 11.86 10.06 9.15
C THR A 103 11.96 10.94 7.91
N ASN A 104 11.01 11.87 7.77
CA ASN A 104 11.02 12.92 6.77
C ASN A 104 11.91 14.09 7.25
N PHE A 105 13.24 13.94 7.15
CA PHE A 105 14.17 14.98 7.61
C PHE A 105 14.02 16.31 6.84
N GLY A 106 14.36 17.43 7.49
CA GLY A 106 14.34 18.75 6.86
C GLY A 106 12.95 19.09 6.28
N PHE A 107 12.89 19.34 4.97
CA PHE A 107 11.67 19.71 4.25
C PHE A 107 11.20 18.62 3.28
N TYR A 108 11.50 17.34 3.57
CA TYR A 108 11.08 16.22 2.72
C TYR A 108 9.68 15.67 3.05
N SER A 109 8.98 16.21 4.05
CA SER A 109 7.60 15.82 4.35
C SER A 109 6.64 16.25 3.24
N GLY A 110 5.70 15.36 2.90
CA GLY A 110 4.61 15.64 1.98
C GLY A 110 3.41 16.31 2.65
N ALA A 111 2.30 16.30 1.93
CA ALA A 111 1.00 16.74 2.41
C ALA A 111 -0.11 16.15 1.52
N ASN A 112 -1.32 16.07 2.06
CA ASN A 112 -2.52 15.70 1.33
C ASN A 112 -3.59 16.81 1.41
N THR A 113 -4.58 16.73 0.53
CA THR A 113 -5.84 17.48 0.65
C THR A 113 -6.87 16.58 1.35
N GLY A 114 -7.66 17.14 2.26
CA GLY A 114 -8.71 16.41 2.96
C GLY A 114 -10.05 16.45 2.24
N ALA A 115 -11.03 17.13 2.84
CA ALA A 115 -12.40 17.16 2.29
C ALA A 115 -12.48 17.86 0.91
N ASP A 116 -11.62 18.85 0.69
CA ASP A 116 -11.45 19.56 -0.58
C ASP A 116 -10.01 20.08 -0.72
N GLU A 117 -9.71 20.74 -1.85
CA GLU A 117 -8.38 21.26 -2.17
C GLU A 117 -7.86 22.34 -1.21
N THR A 118 -8.74 22.95 -0.40
CA THR A 118 -8.37 23.99 0.58
C THR A 118 -8.04 23.40 1.96
N ASP A 119 -8.44 22.16 2.23
CA ASP A 119 -8.12 21.43 3.46
C ASP A 119 -6.71 20.81 3.37
N TYR A 120 -5.68 21.65 3.51
CA TYR A 120 -4.27 21.24 3.47
C TYR A 120 -3.85 20.49 4.74
N LYS A 121 -3.37 19.26 4.57
CA LYS A 121 -2.97 18.36 5.64
C LYS A 121 -1.48 17.99 5.51
N PRO A 122 -0.57 18.68 6.22
CA PRO A 122 0.85 18.39 6.14
C PRO A 122 1.21 17.13 6.93
N ASP A 123 2.03 16.27 6.34
CA ASP A 123 2.55 15.06 7.00
C ASP A 123 3.47 15.40 8.18
N LEU A 124 3.51 14.53 9.17
CA LEU A 124 4.49 14.62 10.25
C LEU A 124 5.93 14.44 9.75
N THR A 125 6.88 14.99 10.50
CA THR A 125 8.32 14.66 10.35
C THR A 125 8.58 13.18 10.62
N SER A 126 7.88 12.60 11.61
CA SER A 126 7.93 11.16 11.87
C SER A 126 7.21 10.40 10.76
N TYR A 127 7.86 9.37 10.21
CA TYR A 127 7.25 8.42 9.29
C TYR A 127 7.24 7.02 9.91
N ASP A 128 7.03 6.91 11.24
CA ASP A 128 6.95 5.59 11.92
C ASP A 128 5.84 4.69 11.35
N TYR A 129 4.81 5.30 10.75
CA TYR A 129 3.71 4.64 10.02
C TYR A 129 2.76 3.82 10.92
N VAL A 130 3.20 3.42 12.11
CA VAL A 130 2.38 2.83 13.18
C VAL A 130 2.77 3.46 14.52
N ARG A 131 2.16 3.03 15.62
CA ARG A 131 2.53 3.49 16.97
C ARG A 131 3.68 2.68 17.61
N LYS A 132 3.99 1.50 17.07
CA LYS A 132 4.68 0.43 17.82
C LYS A 132 6.19 0.35 17.61
N PHE A 133 6.78 1.14 16.71
CA PHE A 133 8.24 1.20 16.54
C PHE A 133 8.76 2.62 16.76
N PRO A 134 8.47 3.26 17.90
CA PRO A 134 8.80 4.65 18.13
C PRO A 134 10.27 4.90 17.76
N ILE A 135 10.47 5.80 16.80
CA ILE A 135 11.78 6.35 16.50
C ILE A 135 12.34 6.84 17.83
N PHE A 136 13.56 6.43 18.17
CA PHE A 136 14.27 6.88 19.37
C PHE A 136 14.41 8.41 19.30
N LEU A 137 13.42 9.13 19.82
CA LEU A 137 13.52 10.54 20.14
C LEU A 137 14.38 10.62 21.40
N GLY A 138 15.69 10.76 21.20
CA GLY A 138 16.64 11.16 22.23
C GLY A 138 16.56 12.66 22.51
#